data_AF-G9KJ77-F1
#
_entry.id   AF-G9KJ77-F1
#
_cell.length_a   1.000
_cell.length_b   1.000
_cell.length_c   1.000
_cell.angle_alpha   90.00
_cell.angle_beta   90.00
_cell.angle_gamma   90.00
#
_symmetry.space_group_name_H-M   'P 1'
#
loop_
_entity.id
_entity.type
_entity.pdbx_description
1 polymer ?
#
loop_
_entity_poly.entity_id
_entity_poly.type
_entity_poly.pdbx_seq_one_letter_code
_entity_poly.pdbx_strand_id
1 'polypeptide(L)'
;ALYGDIDAMELYPALLVEKPRPDAIFGETMVEMGAPFSLKGLMGNPICSPDYWKPSTFGGEVGFKIINTASIQSLICNNVKGCPFTAFSVQDPQLTKTVTINASSSHSGLDDINPTVLLKERSTE
;
A
#
# COMPACT_ATOMS: atom_id res chain seq x y z
N ALA A 1 -13.37 41.12 14.10
CA ALA A 1 -13.06 39.73 13.70
C ALA A 1 -14.30 39.12 13.05
N LEU A 2 -14.17 38.16 12.12
CA LEU A 2 -15.29 37.66 11.32
C LEU A 2 -16.38 36.94 12.15
N TYR A 3 -15.99 36.03 13.05
CA TYR A 3 -16.93 35.23 13.84
C TYR A 3 -17.39 35.88 15.16
N GLY A 4 -16.68 36.91 15.63
CA GLY A 4 -16.95 37.57 16.92
C GLY A 4 -16.52 36.75 18.14
N ASP A 5 -16.79 35.45 18.14
CA ASP A 5 -16.46 34.47 19.19
C ASP A 5 -15.90 33.18 18.57
N ILE A 6 -15.07 32.45 19.31
CA ILE A 6 -14.54 31.14 18.90
C ILE A 6 -15.62 30.06 18.96
N ASP A 7 -16.58 30.16 19.87
CA ASP A 7 -17.67 29.19 19.99
C ASP A 7 -18.69 29.30 18.83
N ALA A 8 -18.61 30.37 18.04
CA ALA A 8 -19.40 30.57 16.83
C ALA A 8 -18.73 29.99 15.56
N MET A 9 -17.53 29.41 15.69
CA MET A 9 -16.79 28.89 14.54
C MET A 9 -17.52 27.72 13.88
N GLU A 10 -17.74 27.81 12.57
CA GLU A 10 -18.33 26.73 11.79
C GLU A 10 -17.36 25.55 11.66
N LEU A 11 -17.90 24.32 11.76
CA LEU A 11 -17.11 23.09 11.75
C LEU A 11 -16.25 22.94 10.48
N TYR A 12 -16.83 23.10 9.30
CA TYR A 12 -16.11 22.82 8.05
C TYR A 12 -14.93 23.79 7.82
N PRO A 13 -15.09 25.12 7.97
CA PRO A 13 -13.95 26.03 7.99
C PRO A 13 -12.93 25.67 9.06
N ALA A 14 -13.37 25.34 10.30
CA ALA A 14 -12.46 24.99 11.40
C ALA A 14 -11.56 23.81 11.04
N LEU A 15 -12.13 22.75 10.46
CA LEU A 15 -11.39 21.56 10.04
C LEU A 15 -10.28 21.84 9.03
N LEU A 16 -10.44 22.86 8.17
CA LEU A 16 -9.50 23.20 7.12
C LEU A 16 -8.44 24.22 7.55
N VAL A 17 -8.73 25.03 8.57
CA VAL A 17 -7.82 26.06 9.08
C VAL A 17 -7.17 25.69 10.42
N GLU A 18 -7.62 24.60 11.04
CA GLU A 18 -6.97 24.02 12.22
C GLU A 18 -5.50 23.72 11.93
N LYS A 19 -4.63 24.01 12.90
CA LYS A 19 -3.19 23.75 12.78
C LYS A 19 -2.95 22.25 12.55
N PRO A 20 -2.25 21.85 11.48
CA PRO A 20 -1.87 20.45 11.28
C PRO A 20 -0.96 19.91 12.39
N ARG A 21 -1.02 18.60 12.64
CA ARG A 21 0.00 17.92 13.46
C ARG A 21 1.38 18.04 12.77
N PRO A 22 2.51 17.95 13.50
CA PRO A 22 3.84 18.04 12.90
C PRO A 22 3.99 17.04 11.74
N ASP A 23 4.41 17.55 10.58
CA ASP A 23 4.61 16.79 9.33
C ASP A 23 3.39 15.98 8.84
N ALA A 24 2.17 16.36 9.26
CA ALA A 24 0.92 15.72 8.86
C ALA A 24 0.09 16.59 7.91
N ILE A 25 -0.82 15.94 7.18
CA ILE A 25 -1.74 16.60 6.23
C ILE A 25 -2.87 17.37 6.93
N PHE A 26 -3.31 16.94 8.12
CA PHE A 26 -4.46 17.53 8.83
C PHE A 26 -4.19 17.74 10.33
N GLY A 27 -5.06 18.54 10.94
CA GLY A 27 -5.12 18.77 12.40
C GLY A 27 -5.77 17.63 13.17
N GLU A 28 -5.94 17.84 14.48
CA GLU A 28 -6.48 16.85 15.41
C GLU A 28 -7.95 16.56 15.16
N THR A 29 -8.77 17.59 15.01
CA THR A 29 -10.23 17.45 14.89
C THR A 29 -10.62 16.61 13.68
N MET A 30 -9.91 16.76 12.55
CA MET A 30 -10.12 15.94 11.35
C MET A 30 -9.88 14.44 11.62
N VAL A 31 -8.85 14.11 12.41
CA VAL A 31 -8.51 12.72 12.72
C VAL A 31 -9.49 12.13 13.73
N GLU A 32 -9.74 12.82 14.84
CA GLU A 32 -10.56 12.31 15.93
C GLU A 32 -12.05 12.22 15.57
N MET A 33 -12.55 13.15 14.76
CA MET A 33 -13.92 13.04 14.23
C MET A 33 -13.98 12.07 13.04
N GLY A 34 -13.02 12.14 12.12
CA GLY A 34 -13.07 11.38 10.86
C GLY A 34 -12.80 9.88 11.03
N ALA A 35 -11.87 9.50 11.91
CA ALA A 35 -11.46 8.10 12.06
C ALA A 35 -12.61 7.18 12.54
N PRO A 36 -13.43 7.53 13.55
CA PRO A 36 -14.58 6.73 13.93
C PRO A 36 -15.59 6.54 12.80
N PHE A 37 -15.91 7.58 12.02
CA PHE A 37 -16.84 7.48 10.89
C PHE A 37 -16.27 6.58 9.79
N SER A 38 -14.99 6.76 9.44
CA SER A 38 -14.30 5.92 8.46
C SER A 38 -14.32 4.46 8.91
N LEU A 39 -13.81 4.15 10.11
CA LEU A 39 -13.71 2.78 10.60
C LEU A 39 -15.09 2.13 10.75
N LYS A 40 -16.10 2.86 11.21
CA LYS A 40 -17.47 2.36 11.27
C LYS A 40 -18.03 2.06 9.88
N GLY A 41 -17.76 2.91 8.89
CA GLY A 41 -18.16 2.67 7.51
C GLY A 41 -17.50 1.44 6.89
N LEU A 42 -16.21 1.22 7.16
CA LEU A 42 -15.48 0.05 6.68
C LEU A 42 -15.93 -1.24 7.41
N MET A 43 -15.78 -1.29 8.73
CA MET A 43 -16.02 -2.50 9.53
C MET A 43 -17.50 -2.79 9.75
N GLY A 44 -18.36 -1.80 9.56
CA GLY A 44 -19.81 -1.98 9.57
C GLY A 44 -20.36 -2.67 8.33
N ASN A 45 -19.52 -2.98 7.34
CA ASN A 45 -19.94 -3.72 6.16
C ASN A 45 -20.37 -5.15 6.53
N PRO A 46 -21.51 -5.65 6.02
CA PRO A 46 -21.96 -7.02 6.29
C PRO A 46 -20.94 -8.10 5.97
N ILE A 47 -20.03 -7.89 5.01
CA ILE A 47 -18.98 -8.87 4.70
C ILE A 47 -18.06 -9.13 5.90
N CYS A 48 -17.89 -8.15 6.80
CA CYS A 48 -17.08 -8.29 8.02
C CYS A 48 -17.82 -8.99 9.16
N SER A 49 -19.12 -9.32 9.00
CA SER A 49 -19.87 -10.07 10.01
C SER A 49 -19.40 -11.53 10.09
N PRO A 50 -19.52 -12.18 11.26
CA PRO A 50 -19.17 -13.60 11.40
C PRO A 50 -19.91 -14.52 10.42
N ASP A 51 -21.14 -14.15 10.04
CA ASP A 51 -21.97 -14.94 9.14
C ASP A 51 -21.47 -14.90 7.68
N TYR A 52 -20.81 -13.81 7.28
CA TYR A 52 -20.35 -13.59 5.91
C TYR A 52 -18.83 -13.74 5.74
N TRP A 53 -18.03 -13.51 6.78
CA TRP A 53 -16.57 -13.57 6.68
C TRP A 53 -16.03 -15.01 6.72
N LYS A 54 -16.34 -15.76 5.66
CA LYS A 54 -15.98 -17.17 5.50
C LYS A 54 -15.69 -17.49 4.02
N PRO A 55 -14.84 -18.49 3.71
CA PRO A 55 -14.47 -18.79 2.34
C PRO A 55 -15.65 -19.04 1.40
N SER A 56 -16.72 -19.67 1.89
CA SER A 56 -17.90 -19.99 1.08
C SER A 56 -18.63 -18.76 0.53
N THR A 57 -18.57 -17.61 1.21
CA THR A 57 -19.12 -16.34 0.72
C THR A 57 -18.40 -15.85 -0.54
N PHE A 58 -17.11 -16.18 -0.65
CA PHE A 58 -16.23 -15.68 -1.70
C PHE A 58 -15.90 -16.76 -2.75
N GLY A 59 -16.68 -17.83 -2.83
CA GLY A 59 -16.45 -18.91 -3.79
C GLY A 59 -15.31 -19.87 -3.43
N GLY A 60 -14.99 -19.99 -2.15
CA GLY A 60 -13.97 -20.89 -1.60
C GLY A 60 -12.63 -20.20 -1.30
N GLU A 61 -11.61 -21.01 -1.04
CA GLU A 61 -10.29 -20.53 -0.58
C GLU A 61 -9.60 -19.60 -1.57
N VAL A 62 -9.81 -19.79 -2.87
CA VAL A 62 -9.19 -18.95 -3.91
C VAL A 62 -9.72 -17.51 -3.82
N GLY A 63 -11.04 -17.34 -3.75
CA GLY A 63 -11.63 -15.99 -3.64
C GLY A 63 -11.34 -15.33 -2.31
N PHE A 64 -11.35 -16.10 -1.22
CA PHE A 64 -10.99 -15.58 0.09
C PHE A 64 -9.52 -15.15 0.18
N LYS A 65 -8.62 -15.89 -0.49
CA LYS A 65 -7.21 -15.48 -0.62
C LYS A 65 -7.06 -14.17 -1.38
N ILE A 66 -7.79 -13.96 -2.48
CA ILE A 66 -7.75 -12.70 -3.25
C ILE A 66 -8.00 -11.50 -2.34
N ILE A 67 -9.04 -11.57 -1.50
CA ILE A 67 -9.40 -10.48 -0.58
C ILE A 67 -8.31 -10.26 0.46
N ASN A 68 -7.82 -11.34 1.09
CA ASN A 68 -6.82 -11.26 2.16
C ASN A 68 -5.40 -10.90 1.67
N THR A 69 -5.13 -10.98 0.36
CA THR A 69 -3.84 -10.60 -0.23
C THR A 69 -3.92 -9.37 -1.13
N ALA A 70 -5.08 -8.70 -1.19
CA ALA A 70 -5.28 -7.53 -2.05
C ALA A 70 -4.37 -6.37 -1.63
N SER A 71 -3.78 -5.71 -2.63
CA SER A 71 -2.99 -4.50 -2.47
C SER A 71 -3.17 -3.59 -3.68
N ILE A 72 -2.91 -2.28 -3.52
CA ILE A 72 -3.00 -1.31 -4.64
C ILE A 72 -2.09 -1.71 -5.81
N GLN A 73 -0.87 -2.17 -5.53
CA GLN A 73 0.07 -2.63 -6.56
C GLN A 73 -0.49 -3.85 -7.30
N SER A 74 -1.01 -4.86 -6.59
CA SER A 74 -1.58 -6.06 -7.22
C SER A 74 -2.81 -5.74 -8.07
N LEU A 75 -3.66 -4.82 -7.60
CA LEU A 75 -4.85 -4.39 -8.34
C LEU A 75 -4.45 -3.76 -9.68
N ILE A 76 -3.46 -2.88 -9.68
CA ILE A 76 -2.96 -2.27 -10.91
C ILE A 76 -2.25 -3.27 -11.80
N CYS A 77 -1.31 -4.07 -11.28
CA CYS A 77 -0.54 -5.01 -12.09
C CYS A 77 -1.38 -6.08 -12.79
N ASN A 78 -2.46 -6.52 -12.16
CA ASN A 78 -3.34 -7.52 -12.74
C ASN A 78 -4.29 -6.95 -13.81
N ASN A 79 -4.49 -5.62 -13.84
CA ASN A 79 -5.50 -4.97 -14.69
C ASN A 79 -4.96 -3.90 -15.64
N VAL A 80 -3.69 -3.51 -15.52
CA VAL A 80 -3.04 -2.47 -16.33
C VAL A 80 -1.78 -3.04 -16.99
N LYS A 81 -1.69 -2.89 -18.31
CA LYS A 81 -0.53 -3.35 -19.09
C LYS A 81 0.76 -2.70 -18.60
N GLY A 82 1.81 -3.50 -18.48
CA GLY A 82 3.14 -3.06 -18.05
C GLY A 82 3.34 -2.98 -16.54
N CYS A 83 2.30 -3.21 -15.71
CA CYS A 83 2.39 -3.26 -14.25
C CYS A 83 3.23 -2.09 -13.68
N PRO A 84 2.80 -0.84 -13.88
CA PRO A 84 3.55 0.31 -13.38
C PRO A 84 3.62 0.27 -11.84
N PHE A 85 4.72 0.79 -11.30
CA PHE A 85 4.81 1.03 -9.86
C PHE A 85 3.72 2.00 -9.42
N THR A 86 3.01 1.66 -8.34
CA THR A 86 1.90 2.45 -7.80
C THR A 86 2.00 2.51 -6.27
N ALA A 87 1.88 3.72 -5.73
CA ALA A 87 1.81 3.97 -4.30
C ALA A 87 0.92 5.19 -4.01
N PHE A 88 0.43 5.31 -2.77
CA PHE A 88 -0.28 6.51 -2.29
C PHE A 88 0.68 7.61 -1.79
N SER A 89 1.98 7.37 -1.84
CA SER A 89 3.04 8.34 -1.56
C SER A 89 3.92 8.52 -2.79
N VAL A 90 4.50 9.71 -2.92
CA VAL A 90 5.55 9.95 -3.89
C VAL A 90 6.81 9.17 -3.50
N GLN A 91 7.55 8.65 -4.49
CA GLN A 91 8.85 8.05 -4.20
C GLN A 91 9.84 9.13 -3.79
N ASP A 92 10.60 8.88 -2.72
CA ASP A 92 11.77 9.69 -2.41
C ASP A 92 12.84 9.44 -3.50
N PRO A 93 13.24 10.48 -4.27
CA PRO A 93 14.25 10.34 -5.31
C PRO A 93 15.59 9.79 -4.79
N GLN A 94 15.91 9.96 -3.50
CA GLN A 94 17.14 9.45 -2.90
C GLN A 94 17.07 7.95 -2.56
N LEU A 95 15.90 7.45 -2.18
CA LEU A 95 15.69 6.03 -1.92
C LEU A 95 15.71 5.24 -3.24
N THR A 96 15.12 5.79 -4.31
CA THR A 96 15.12 5.16 -5.64
C THR A 96 16.53 4.98 -6.19
N LYS A 97 17.45 5.93 -5.99
CA LYS A 97 18.88 5.77 -6.37
C LYS A 97 19.53 4.60 -5.66
N THR A 98 19.30 4.45 -4.36
CA THR A 98 19.90 3.39 -3.54
C THR A 98 19.37 2.00 -3.92
N VAL A 99 18.06 1.89 -4.19
CA VAL A 99 17.45 0.63 -4.66
C VAL A 99 17.94 0.25 -6.06
N THR A 100 18.07 1.21 -6.99
CA THR A 100 18.61 0.94 -8.32
C THR A 100 20.09 0.51 -8.27
N ILE A 101 20.90 1.09 -7.37
CA ILE A 101 22.31 0.68 -7.16
C ILE A 101 22.40 -0.75 -6.61
N ASN A 102 21.51 -1.14 -5.69
CA ASN A 102 21.50 -2.50 -5.13
C ASN A 102 20.88 -3.57 -6.06
N ALA A 103 19.93 -3.18 -6.92
CA ALA A 103 19.37 -4.07 -7.93
C ALA A 103 20.35 -4.33 -9.10
N SER A 104 21.19 -3.34 -9.44
CA SER A 104 22.23 -3.50 -10.45
C SER A 104 23.45 -4.30 -9.95
N SER A 105 23.72 -4.34 -8.64
CA SER A 105 24.76 -5.20 -8.06
C SER A 105 24.32 -6.64 -7.79
N SER A 106 23.02 -6.93 -7.85
CA SER A 106 22.49 -8.31 -7.73
C SER A 106 22.37 -9.03 -9.06
N HIS A 107 22.48 -8.31 -10.19
CA HIS A 107 22.44 -8.90 -11.53
C HIS A 107 23.81 -9.29 -12.10
N SER A 108 24.92 -8.97 -11.43
CA SER A 108 26.28 -9.26 -11.90
C SER A 108 26.84 -10.63 -11.46
N GLY A 109 26.02 -11.50 -10.86
CA GLY A 109 26.48 -12.78 -10.29
C GLY A 109 26.15 -14.03 -11.12
N LEU A 110 25.45 -13.91 -12.25
CA LEU A 110 24.98 -15.07 -13.04
C LEU A 110 25.48 -15.11 -14.49
N ASP A 111 26.14 -14.07 -14.99
CA ASP A 111 26.58 -13.99 -16.39
C ASP A 111 28.02 -14.48 -16.64
N ASP A 112 28.79 -14.86 -15.60
CA ASP A 112 30.20 -15.29 -15.72
C ASP A 112 30.41 -16.82 -15.68
N ILE A 113 29.36 -17.64 -15.76
CA ILE A 113 29.52 -19.11 -15.80
C ILE A 113 29.65 -19.58 -17.26
N ASN A 114 30.89 -19.76 -17.72
CA ASN A 114 31.20 -20.37 -19.01
C ASN A 114 30.65 -21.82 -19.08
N PRO A 115 29.75 -22.15 -20.03
CA PRO A 115 29.10 -23.47 -20.11
C PRO A 115 30.03 -24.61 -20.55
N THR A 116 31.30 -24.32 -20.86
CA THR A 116 32.24 -25.32 -21.41
C THR A 116 33.00 -26.10 -20.32
N VAL A 117 32.90 -25.71 -19.03
CA VAL A 117 33.60 -26.40 -17.93
C VAL A 117 32.78 -27.57 -17.36
N LEU A 118 31.45 -27.58 -17.54
CA LEU A 118 30.52 -28.56 -16.94
C LEU A 118 30.40 -29.91 -17.68
N LEU A 119 31.15 -30.12 -18.77
CA LEU A 119 31.14 -31.38 -19.53
C LEU A 119 32.45 -32.19 -19.43
N LYS A 120 33.37 -31.81 -18.53
CA LYS A 120 34.66 -32.52 -18.36
C LYS A 120 34.81 -33.34 -17.06
N GLU A 121 33.83 -33.33 -16.16
CA GLU A 121 33.85 -34.16 -14.93
C GLU A 121 32.84 -35.32 -14.95
N ARG A 122 32.68 -36.01 -16.09
CA ARG A 122 31.94 -37.29 -16.13
C ARG A 122 32.66 -38.42 -16.86
N SER A 123 33.99 -38.38 -16.90
CA SER A 123 34.80 -39.54 -17.26
C SER A 123 36.12 -39.52 -16.52
N THR A 124 36.08 -39.97 -15.26
CA THR A 124 37.07 -40.88 -14.66
C THR A 124 36.62 -41.23 -13.25
N GLU A 125 36.55 -42.55 -13.00
CA GLU A 125 36.30 -43.27 -11.74
C GLU A 125 34.86 -43.32 -11.19
#